data_AF-A0A1Q6E0W4-F1
#
_entry.id   AF-A0A1Q6E0W4-F1
#
_cell.length_a   1.000
_cell.length_b   1.000
_cell.length_c   1.000
_cell.angle_alpha   90.00
_cell.angle_beta   90.00
_cell.angle_gamma   90.00
#
_symmetry.space_group_name_H-M   'P 1'
#
loop_
_entity.id
_entity.type
_entity.pdbx_description
1 polymer ?
#
loop_
_entity_poly.entity_id
_entity_poly.type
_entity_poly.pdbx_seq_one_letter_code
_entity_poly.pdbx_strand_id
1 'polypeptide(L)'
;MGGNGCGKSTLLALAAGTMRPERGRIKAPFRESQGFIPQDPKALFVCDSVAEELRDWQRACGNLHPYDLSGGQQQLLAFAKVLLTRPKLLLLDEATKGLDTEAKLMVAKLCRALTAEGVTIVIATHDLPFTACAADAITMLFDGEDACTETPSEFFHNNLFYRATENDFTRAWGSL
;
A
#
# COMPACT_ATOMS: atom_id res chain seq x y z
N MET A 1 10.56 4.02 0.12
CA MET A 1 11.36 3.53 1.28
C MET A 1 11.92 4.71 2.07
N GLY A 2 12.35 4.50 3.31
CA GLY A 2 12.98 5.53 4.13
C GLY A 2 12.74 5.35 5.63
N GLY A 3 13.57 5.97 6.47
CA GLY A 3 13.42 5.95 7.92
C GLY A 3 12.09 6.55 8.42
N ASN A 4 11.79 6.38 9.70
CA ASN A 4 10.65 7.07 10.31
C ASN A 4 10.88 8.58 10.26
N GLY A 5 9.83 9.35 9.96
CA GLY A 5 9.92 10.81 9.88
C GLY A 5 10.52 11.38 8.58
N CYS A 6 10.97 10.56 7.63
CA CYS A 6 11.57 11.07 6.38
C CYS A 6 10.57 11.63 5.36
N GLY A 7 9.27 11.68 5.68
CA GLY A 7 8.25 12.30 4.82
C GLY A 7 7.47 11.37 3.89
N LYS A 8 7.60 10.04 3.98
CA LYS A 8 6.87 9.09 3.09
C LYS A 8 5.34 9.29 3.13
N SER A 9 4.75 9.30 4.33
CA SER A 9 3.31 9.49 4.52
C SER A 9 2.86 10.89 4.08
N THR A 10 3.69 11.91 4.34
CA THR A 10 3.46 13.28 3.85
C THR A 10 3.43 13.34 2.32
N LEU A 11 4.38 12.67 1.66
CA LEU A 11 4.44 12.60 0.20
C LEU A 11 3.18 11.91 -0.38
N LEU A 12 2.75 10.79 0.22
CA LEU A 12 1.51 10.13 -0.17
C LEU A 12 0.28 11.01 0.08
N ALA A 13 0.18 11.70 1.22
CA ALA A 13 -0.94 12.58 1.53
C ALA A 13 -1.03 13.76 0.53
N LEU A 14 0.11 14.30 0.14
CA LEU A 14 0.22 15.31 -0.92
C LEU A 14 -0.24 14.76 -2.27
N ALA A 15 0.21 13.56 -2.66
CA ALA A 15 -0.22 12.90 -3.90
C ALA A 15 -1.72 12.58 -3.89
N ALA A 16 -2.25 12.11 -2.75
CA ALA A 16 -3.65 11.83 -2.52
C ALA A 16 -4.51 13.10 -2.49
N GLY A 17 -3.91 14.28 -2.35
CA GLY A 17 -4.63 15.54 -2.23
C GLY A 17 -5.33 15.74 -0.89
N THR A 18 -5.05 14.90 0.11
CA THR A 18 -5.50 15.08 1.50
C THR A 18 -4.68 16.17 2.22
N MET A 19 -3.51 16.51 1.67
CA MET A 19 -2.67 17.63 2.10
C MET A 19 -2.38 18.57 0.92
N ARG A 20 -2.18 19.87 1.21
CA ARG A 20 -1.75 20.86 0.22
C ARG A 20 -0.26 21.16 0.38
N PRO A 21 0.50 21.31 -0.72
CA PRO A 21 1.90 21.68 -0.63
C PRO A 21 2.04 23.15 -0.19
N GLU A 22 3.03 23.44 0.65
CA GLU A 22 3.37 24.82 1.02
C GLU A 22 3.96 25.59 -0.16
N ARG A 23 4.71 24.90 -1.04
CA ARG A 23 5.34 25.44 -2.25
C ARG A 23 5.29 24.42 -3.38
N GLY A 24 5.39 24.90 -4.63
CA GLY A 24 5.38 24.05 -5.81
C GLY A 24 3.98 23.66 -6.29
N ARG A 25 3.90 22.63 -7.13
CA ARG A 25 2.64 22.15 -7.73
C ARG A 25 2.64 20.64 -7.87
N ILE A 26 1.48 20.04 -7.64
CA ILE A 26 1.24 18.60 -7.86
C ILE A 26 0.32 18.46 -9.07
N LYS A 27 0.75 17.71 -10.08
CA LYS A 27 -0.09 17.31 -11.21
C LYS A 27 -0.65 15.92 -10.92
N ALA A 28 -1.95 15.82 -10.71
CA ALA A 28 -2.63 14.57 -10.36
C ALA A 28 -3.68 14.23 -11.44
N PRO A 29 -3.27 13.68 -12.60
CA PRO A 29 -4.19 13.37 -13.71
C PRO A 29 -5.22 12.30 -13.35
N PHE A 30 -4.95 11.46 -12.35
CA PHE A 30 -5.85 10.39 -11.89
C PHE A 30 -6.60 10.73 -10.60
N ARG A 31 -6.68 12.01 -10.21
CA ARG A 31 -7.28 12.41 -8.91
C ARG A 31 -8.70 11.89 -8.69
N GLU A 32 -9.52 11.86 -9.73
CA GLU A 32 -10.91 11.36 -9.67
C GLU A 32 -11.01 9.82 -9.70
N SER A 33 -9.92 9.13 -10.04
CA SER A 33 -9.86 7.68 -10.17
C SER A 33 -8.69 7.11 -9.36
N GLN A 34 -8.39 7.70 -8.21
CA GLN A 34 -7.34 7.21 -7.32
C GLN A 34 -7.94 6.60 -6.07
N GLY A 35 -7.33 5.53 -5.58
CA GLY A 35 -7.58 4.94 -4.28
C GLY A 35 -6.49 5.34 -3.30
N PHE A 36 -6.85 5.59 -2.04
CA PHE A 36 -5.88 5.82 -0.97
C PHE A 36 -6.21 4.94 0.23
N ILE A 37 -5.24 4.14 0.67
CA ILE A 37 -5.30 3.37 1.91
C ILE A 37 -4.32 4.00 2.90
N PRO A 38 -4.82 4.68 3.95
CA PRO A 38 -3.97 5.27 4.98
C PRO A 38 -3.38 4.18 5.90
N GLN A 39 -2.37 4.58 6.68
CA GLN A 39 -1.72 3.70 7.65
C GLN A 39 -2.68 3.09 8.68
N ASP A 40 -3.70 3.85 9.10
CA ASP A 40 -4.80 3.32 9.91
C ASP A 40 -6.00 3.01 9.00
N PRO A 41 -6.27 1.73 8.66
CA PRO A 41 -7.36 1.37 7.78
C PRO A 41 -8.74 1.72 8.36
N LYS A 42 -8.85 1.92 9.67
CA LYS A 42 -10.11 2.33 10.31
C LYS A 42 -10.62 3.68 9.84
N ALA A 43 -9.73 4.54 9.35
CA ALA A 43 -10.11 5.82 8.75
C ALA A 43 -10.97 5.66 7.48
N LEU A 44 -11.02 4.45 6.90
CA LEU A 44 -11.85 4.14 5.75
C LEU A 44 -13.23 3.57 6.11
N PHE A 45 -13.50 3.22 7.38
CA PHE A 45 -14.76 2.60 7.79
C PHE A 45 -15.69 3.62 8.42
N VAL A 46 -16.97 3.56 8.05
CA VAL A 46 -18.05 4.47 8.46
C VAL A 46 -19.28 3.69 8.93
N CYS A 47 -19.48 2.47 8.45
CA CYS A 47 -20.66 1.67 8.70
C CYS A 47 -20.48 0.71 9.89
N ASP A 48 -21.61 0.30 10.46
CA ASP A 48 -21.66 -0.56 11.64
C ASP A 48 -21.49 -2.05 11.30
N SER A 49 -21.45 -2.40 10.01
CA SER A 49 -21.21 -3.78 9.55
C SER A 49 -20.32 -3.84 8.31
N VAL A 50 -19.51 -4.91 8.23
CA VAL A 50 -18.67 -5.22 7.06
C VAL A 50 -19.52 -5.36 5.80
N ALA A 51 -20.72 -5.91 5.95
CA ALA A 51 -21.69 -5.97 4.87
C ALA A 51 -22.06 -4.58 4.33
N GLU A 52 -22.30 -3.60 5.21
CA GLU A 52 -22.63 -2.23 4.80
C GLU A 52 -21.48 -1.53 4.10
N GLU A 53 -20.25 -1.73 4.56
CA GLU A 53 -19.06 -1.21 3.91
C GLU A 53 -18.92 -1.69 2.46
N LEU A 54 -19.46 -2.87 2.15
CA LEU A 54 -19.35 -3.54 0.85
C LEU A 54 -20.69 -3.63 0.11
N ARG A 55 -21.77 -3.06 0.65
CA ARG A 55 -23.17 -3.23 0.15
C ARG A 55 -23.37 -2.70 -1.26
N ASP A 56 -22.49 -1.82 -1.74
CA ASP A 56 -22.52 -1.36 -3.13
C ASP A 56 -22.12 -2.48 -4.14
N TRP A 57 -21.44 -3.57 -3.74
CA TRP A 57 -20.85 -4.51 -4.72
C TRP A 57 -20.74 -6.03 -4.39
N GLN A 58 -21.40 -6.63 -3.36
CA GLN A 58 -21.95 -8.02 -3.39
C GLN A 58 -22.41 -8.59 -2.02
N ARG A 59 -23.30 -9.59 -2.09
CA ARG A 59 -24.14 -10.21 -1.02
C ARG A 59 -23.47 -11.28 -0.13
N ALA A 60 -22.18 -11.19 0.17
CA ALA A 60 -21.50 -12.24 0.95
C ALA A 60 -20.63 -11.68 2.07
N CYS A 61 -21.22 -10.91 2.99
CA CYS A 61 -20.55 -10.49 4.22
C CYS A 61 -21.55 -10.60 5.38
N GLY A 62 -21.15 -11.29 6.45
CA GLY A 62 -21.98 -11.46 7.65
C GLY A 62 -22.12 -10.17 8.46
N ASN A 63 -22.85 -10.25 9.57
CA ASN A 63 -23.16 -9.12 10.47
C ASN A 63 -21.99 -8.70 11.40
N LEU A 64 -20.73 -8.92 11.02
CA LEU A 64 -19.58 -8.51 11.83
C LEU A 64 -19.39 -6.99 11.73
N HIS A 65 -19.06 -6.34 12.85
CA HIS A 65 -18.66 -4.94 12.86
C HIS A 65 -17.22 -4.81 12.33
N PRO A 66 -16.88 -3.82 11.47
CA PRO A 66 -15.51 -3.64 10.98
C PRO A 66 -14.44 -3.52 12.08
N TYR A 67 -14.80 -3.00 13.26
CA TYR A 67 -13.86 -2.87 14.39
C TYR A 67 -13.57 -4.19 15.11
N ASP A 68 -14.41 -5.21 14.95
CA ASP A 68 -14.22 -6.54 15.55
C ASP A 68 -13.27 -7.42 14.73
N LEU A 69 -12.91 -6.98 13.52
CA LEU A 69 -11.93 -7.64 12.67
C LEU A 69 -10.51 -7.52 13.24
N SER A 70 -9.67 -8.54 13.00
CA SER A 70 -8.24 -8.43 13.27
C SER A 70 -7.61 -7.31 12.42
N GLY A 71 -6.46 -6.78 12.82
CA GLY A 71 -5.77 -5.72 12.06
C GLY A 71 -5.53 -6.12 10.59
N GLY A 72 -5.16 -7.38 10.32
CA GLY A 72 -5.00 -7.87 8.96
C GLY A 72 -6.31 -8.00 8.18
N GLN A 73 -7.40 -8.41 8.85
CA GLN A 73 -8.73 -8.45 8.23
C GLN A 73 -9.26 -7.04 7.93
N GLN A 74 -9.03 -6.07 8.81
CA GLN A 74 -9.33 -4.66 8.57
C GLN A 74 -8.58 -4.16 7.34
N GLN A 75 -7.30 -4.51 7.21
CA GLN A 75 -6.52 -4.09 6.05
C GLN A 75 -7.03 -4.70 4.74
N LEU A 76 -7.36 -5.99 4.73
CA LEU A 76 -7.97 -6.65 3.57
C LEU A 76 -9.34 -6.04 3.21
N LEU A 77 -10.15 -5.68 4.21
CA LEU A 77 -11.41 -4.97 3.99
C LEU A 77 -11.18 -3.57 3.38
N ALA A 78 -10.16 -2.84 3.83
CA ALA A 78 -9.77 -1.56 3.26
C ALA A 78 -9.34 -1.71 1.79
N PHE A 79 -8.54 -2.73 1.45
CA PHE A 79 -8.23 -3.07 0.06
C PHE A 79 -9.49 -3.34 -0.75
N ALA A 80 -10.36 -4.22 -0.27
CA ALA A 80 -11.61 -4.56 -0.96
C ALA A 80 -12.43 -3.29 -1.25
N LYS A 81 -12.67 -2.45 -0.23
CA LYS A 81 -13.43 -1.19 -0.35
C LYS A 81 -12.83 -0.24 -1.38
N VAL A 82 -11.52 0.00 -1.33
CA VAL A 82 -10.86 0.93 -2.26
C VAL A 82 -10.91 0.39 -3.70
N LEU A 83 -10.74 -0.91 -3.89
CA LEU A 83 -10.78 -1.53 -5.22
C LEU A 83 -12.16 -1.50 -5.89
N LEU A 84 -13.25 -1.36 -5.11
CA LEU A 84 -14.59 -1.14 -5.67
C LEU A 84 -14.67 0.13 -6.54
N THR A 85 -13.80 1.11 -6.29
CA THR A 85 -13.75 2.35 -7.08
C THR A 85 -13.05 2.20 -8.43
N ARG A 86 -12.48 1.01 -8.73
CA ARG A 86 -11.67 0.71 -9.93
C ARG A 86 -10.60 1.77 -10.19
N PRO A 87 -9.68 1.98 -9.23
CA PRO A 87 -8.71 3.05 -9.33
C PRO A 87 -7.70 2.80 -10.45
N LYS A 88 -7.28 3.87 -11.13
CA LYS A 88 -6.13 3.88 -12.04
C LYS A 88 -4.81 4.13 -11.31
N LEU A 89 -4.90 4.72 -10.11
CA LEU A 89 -3.78 4.97 -9.21
C LEU A 89 -4.15 4.50 -7.80
N LEU A 90 -3.35 3.63 -7.19
CA LEU A 90 -3.54 3.18 -5.82
C LEU A 90 -2.36 3.66 -4.96
N LEU A 91 -2.69 4.39 -3.90
CA LEU A 91 -1.74 4.96 -2.94
C LEU A 91 -1.87 4.21 -1.62
N LEU A 92 -0.79 3.59 -1.16
CA LEU A 92 -0.78 2.68 -0.01
C LEU A 92 0.22 3.15 1.04
N ASP A 93 -0.25 3.56 2.22
CA ASP A 93 0.61 3.99 3.34
C ASP A 93 0.71 2.88 4.39
N GLU A 94 1.88 2.25 4.49
CA GLU A 94 2.18 1.13 5.39
C GLU A 94 1.14 -0.03 5.33
N ALA A 95 0.55 -0.24 4.14
CA ALA A 95 -0.60 -1.10 3.95
C ALA A 95 -0.35 -2.62 4.14
N THR A 96 0.89 -3.02 4.38
CA THR A 96 1.30 -4.42 4.63
C THR A 96 1.74 -4.67 6.07
N LYS A 97 1.75 -3.62 6.90
CA LYS A 97 2.24 -3.68 8.28
C LYS A 97 1.25 -4.45 9.15
N GLY A 98 1.74 -5.47 9.87
CA GLY A 98 0.90 -6.29 10.75
C GLY A 98 0.11 -7.39 10.03
N LEU A 99 0.29 -7.54 8.72
CA LEU A 99 -0.19 -8.72 8.00
C LEU A 99 0.71 -9.92 8.31
N ASP A 100 0.07 -11.08 8.49
CA ASP A 100 0.78 -12.36 8.46
C ASP A 100 1.28 -12.67 7.03
N THR A 101 2.07 -13.74 6.93
CA THR A 101 2.67 -14.15 5.66
C THR A 101 1.61 -14.42 4.58
N GLU A 102 0.50 -15.05 4.92
CA GLU A 102 -0.53 -15.44 3.96
C GLU A 102 -1.27 -14.21 3.40
N ALA A 103 -1.74 -13.32 4.28
CA ALA A 103 -2.37 -12.07 3.90
C ALA A 103 -1.42 -11.17 3.10
N LYS A 104 -0.13 -11.11 3.48
CA LYS A 104 0.87 -10.35 2.73
C LYS A 104 1.09 -10.89 1.32
N LEU A 105 1.11 -12.22 1.14
CA LEU A 105 1.16 -12.86 -0.18
C LEU A 105 -0.08 -12.54 -1.02
N MET A 106 -1.27 -12.56 -0.41
CA MET A 106 -2.51 -12.16 -1.10
C MET A 106 -2.44 -10.71 -1.59
N VAL A 107 -2.01 -9.78 -0.75
CA VAL A 107 -1.82 -8.37 -1.13
C VAL A 107 -0.76 -8.22 -2.23
N ALA A 108 0.37 -8.92 -2.13
CA ALA A 108 1.40 -8.88 -3.16
C ALA A 108 0.88 -9.38 -4.53
N LYS A 109 0.15 -10.51 -4.55
CA LYS A 109 -0.46 -11.06 -5.76
C LYS A 109 -1.49 -10.10 -6.36
N LEU A 110 -2.33 -9.51 -5.51
CA LEU A 110 -3.33 -8.52 -5.91
C LEU A 110 -2.66 -7.29 -6.55
N CYS A 111 -1.60 -6.75 -5.93
CA CYS A 111 -0.83 -5.66 -6.52
C CYS A 111 -0.29 -6.03 -7.91
N ARG A 112 0.29 -7.24 -8.08
CA ARG A 112 0.81 -7.67 -9.40
C ARG A 112 -0.29 -7.86 -10.45
N ALA A 113 -1.46 -8.37 -10.07
CA ALA A 113 -2.59 -8.48 -10.98
C ALA A 113 -3.07 -7.10 -11.44
N LEU A 114 -3.22 -6.16 -10.51
CA LEU A 114 -3.64 -4.79 -10.82
C LEU A 114 -2.62 -4.05 -11.70
N THR A 115 -1.32 -4.19 -11.43
CA THR A 115 -0.29 -3.57 -12.30
C THR A 115 -0.28 -4.18 -13.69
N ALA A 116 -0.53 -5.49 -13.84
CA ALA A 116 -0.69 -6.14 -15.14
C ALA A 116 -1.92 -5.62 -15.92
N GLU A 117 -2.95 -5.16 -15.23
CA GLU A 117 -4.13 -4.49 -15.80
C GLU A 117 -3.91 -2.99 -16.09
N GLY A 118 -2.72 -2.45 -15.79
CA GLY A 118 -2.35 -1.06 -16.04
C GLY A 118 -2.65 -0.10 -14.89
N VAL A 119 -2.99 -0.59 -13.70
CA VAL A 119 -3.13 0.23 -12.50
C VAL A 119 -1.75 0.62 -11.99
N THR A 120 -1.54 1.92 -11.73
CA THR A 120 -0.31 2.40 -11.07
C THR A 120 -0.45 2.25 -9.56
N ILE A 121 0.55 1.70 -8.88
CA ILE A 121 0.54 1.55 -7.42
C ILE A 121 1.78 2.24 -6.83
N VAL A 122 1.57 3.08 -5.81
CA VAL A 122 2.65 3.73 -5.04
C VAL A 122 2.49 3.34 -3.58
N ILE A 123 3.55 2.78 -3.00
CA ILE A 123 3.55 2.25 -1.63
C ILE A 123 4.60 2.98 -0.80
N ALA A 124 4.16 3.67 0.25
CA ALA A 124 5.04 4.09 1.33
C ALA A 124 5.15 2.93 2.31
N THR A 125 6.33 2.34 2.41
CA THR A 125 6.59 1.29 3.38
C THR A 125 8.04 1.29 3.81
N HIS A 126 8.31 0.59 4.91
CA HIS A 126 9.63 0.14 5.36
C HIS A 126 9.78 -1.39 5.27
N ASP A 127 8.81 -2.11 4.69
CA ASP A 127 8.83 -3.57 4.52
C ASP A 127 9.77 -3.96 3.35
N LEU A 128 11.05 -4.21 3.70
CA LEU A 128 12.08 -4.57 2.72
C LEU A 128 11.77 -5.87 1.98
N PRO A 129 11.39 -6.98 2.66
CA PRO A 129 11.02 -8.23 1.99
C PRO A 129 9.89 -8.06 0.98
N PHE A 130 8.81 -7.36 1.34
CA PHE A 130 7.70 -7.13 0.43
C PHE A 130 8.14 -6.36 -0.82
N THR A 131 8.93 -5.32 -0.62
CA THR A 131 9.35 -4.42 -1.70
C THR A 131 10.35 -5.09 -2.63
N ALA A 132 11.24 -5.93 -2.11
CA ALA A 132 12.15 -6.74 -2.91
C ALA A 132 11.42 -7.69 -3.86
N CYS A 133 10.25 -8.20 -3.46
CA CYS A 133 9.47 -9.16 -4.26
C CYS A 133 8.47 -8.50 -5.21
N ALA A 134 7.78 -7.45 -4.77
CA ALA A 134 6.59 -6.95 -5.44
C ALA A 134 6.76 -5.61 -6.18
N ALA A 135 7.79 -4.82 -5.86
CA ALA A 135 7.97 -3.50 -6.46
C ALA A 135 8.72 -3.56 -7.79
N ASP A 136 8.39 -2.65 -8.71
CA ASP A 136 9.13 -2.49 -9.97
C ASP A 136 10.28 -1.47 -9.83
N ALA A 137 10.13 -0.49 -8.94
CA ALA A 137 11.13 0.52 -8.61
C ALA A 137 11.02 0.93 -7.14
N ILE A 138 12.13 1.37 -6.56
CA ILE A 138 12.22 1.81 -5.16
C ILE A 138 12.80 3.22 -5.13
N THR A 139 12.02 4.17 -4.64
CA THR A 139 12.51 5.49 -4.25
C THR A 139 12.87 5.51 -2.77
N MET A 140 14.07 5.96 -2.44
CA MET A 140 14.53 6.16 -1.07
C MET A 140 14.34 7.62 -0.67
N LEU A 141 13.55 7.86 0.38
CA LEU A 141 13.42 9.19 0.97
C LEU A 141 14.35 9.35 2.17
N PHE A 142 15.08 10.45 2.18
CA PHE A 142 15.95 10.88 3.27
C PHE A 142 15.70 12.36 3.55
N ASP A 143 15.31 12.68 4.79
CA ASP A 143 15.07 14.06 5.25
C ASP A 143 14.15 14.91 4.33
N GLY A 144 13.09 14.30 3.79
CA GLY A 144 12.13 14.97 2.92
C GLY A 144 12.52 15.06 1.45
N GLU A 145 13.70 14.57 1.07
CA GLU A 145 14.20 14.54 -0.31
C GLU A 145 14.30 13.10 -0.83
N ASP A 146 14.16 12.92 -2.14
CA ASP A 146 14.46 11.65 -2.79
C ASP A 146 15.98 11.51 -2.99
N ALA A 147 16.56 10.50 -2.34
CA ALA A 147 17.99 10.22 -2.42
C ALA A 147 18.34 9.44 -3.68
N CYS A 148 17.51 8.46 -4.06
CA CYS A 148 17.64 7.70 -5.30
C CYS A 148 16.31 7.06 -5.69
N THR A 149 16.17 6.72 -6.98
CA THR A 149 15.13 5.82 -7.49
C THR A 149 15.79 4.77 -8.37
N GLU A 150 15.68 3.51 -7.97
CA GLU A 150 16.41 2.40 -8.58
C GLU A 150 15.49 1.17 -8.72
N THR A 151 15.90 0.19 -9.53
CA THR A 151 15.24 -1.12 -9.50
C THR A 151 15.49 -1.82 -8.16
N PRO A 152 14.64 -2.76 -7.71
CA PRO A 152 14.90 -3.49 -6.46
C PRO A 152 16.27 -4.18 -6.44
N SER A 153 16.69 -4.75 -7.57
CA SER A 153 18.00 -5.40 -7.66
C SER A 153 19.16 -4.43 -7.39
N GLU A 154 19.14 -3.26 -8.01
CA GLU A 154 20.18 -2.23 -7.81
C GLU A 154 20.13 -1.65 -6.39
N PHE A 155 18.92 -1.32 -5.94
CA PHE A 155 18.68 -0.74 -4.62
C PHE A 155 19.23 -1.61 -3.49
N PHE A 156 18.95 -2.92 -3.50
CA PHE A 156 19.41 -3.83 -2.45
C PHE A 156 20.87 -4.28 -2.62
N HIS A 157 21.40 -4.29 -3.84
CA HIS A 157 22.80 -4.67 -4.09
C HIS A 157 23.78 -3.62 -3.55
N ASN A 158 23.49 -2.34 -3.76
CA ASN A 158 24.39 -1.24 -3.42
C ASN A 158 24.24 -0.74 -1.97
N ASN A 159 23.27 -1.26 -1.21
CA ASN A 159 22.90 -0.68 0.07
C ASN A 159 23.39 -1.51 1.27
N LEU A 160 24.20 -0.86 2.12
CA LEU A 160 24.75 -1.48 3.32
C LEU A 160 23.73 -1.57 4.46
N PHE A 161 22.74 -0.67 4.50
CA PHE A 161 21.78 -0.55 5.60
C PHE A 161 20.42 -1.16 5.26
N TYR A 162 20.00 -1.10 4.00
CA TYR A 162 18.74 -1.65 3.54
C TYR A 162 18.99 -2.94 2.77
N ARG A 163 18.92 -4.07 3.47
CA ARG A 163 19.01 -5.41 2.88
C ARG A 163 17.70 -6.15 3.09
N ALA A 164 17.15 -6.69 2.01
CA ALA A 164 16.04 -7.62 2.12
C ALA A 164 16.55 -8.90 2.79
N THR A 165 16.05 -9.20 3.98
CA THR A 165 16.32 -10.46 4.65
C THR A 165 15.35 -11.53 4.14
N GLU A 166 15.84 -12.76 3.99
CA GLU A 166 14.94 -13.89 3.76
C GLU A 166 14.03 -14.09 4.96
N ASN A 167 12.74 -14.28 4.68
CA ASN A 167 11.74 -14.65 5.66
C ASN A 167 10.71 -15.59 5.04
N ASP A 168 9.70 -16.00 5.83
CA ASP A 168 8.67 -16.92 5.35
C ASP A 168 7.89 -16.36 4.16
N PHE A 169 7.73 -15.04 4.09
CA PHE A 169 7.13 -14.37 2.94
C PHE A 169 7.97 -14.49 1.67
N THR A 170 9.28 -14.20 1.72
CA THR A 170 10.13 -14.29 0.51
C THR A 170 10.26 -15.73 0.03
N ARG A 171 10.30 -16.71 0.94
CA ARG A 171 10.32 -18.13 0.60
C ARG A 171 9.03 -18.56 -0.09
N ALA A 172 7.89 -18.21 0.50
CA ALA A 172 6.59 -18.53 -0.07
C ALA A 172 6.37 -17.82 -1.42
N TRP A 173 6.89 -16.59 -1.57
CA TRP A 173 6.86 -15.87 -2.84
C TRP A 173 7.68 -16.57 -3.93
N GLY A 174 8.89 -17.03 -3.61
CA GLY A 174 9.75 -17.72 -4.58
C GLY A 174 9.24 -19.11 -5.01
N SER A 175 8.26 -19.67 -4.29
CA SER A 175 7.61 -20.93 -4.64
C SER A 175 6.39 -20.80 -5.57
N LEU A 176 6.03 -19.57 -5.98
CA LEU A 176 4.93 -19.27 -6.90
C LEU A 176 5.41 -19.25 -8.36
#